data_AF-A0A1P8L0M7-F1
#
_entry.id   AF-A0A1P8L0M7-F1
#
_cell.length_a   1.000
_cell.length_b   1.000
_cell.length_c   1.000
_cell.angle_alpha   90.00
_cell.angle_beta   90.00
_cell.angle_gamma   90.00
#
_symmetry.space_group_name_H-M   'P 1'
#
loop_
_entity.id
_entity.type
_entity.pdbx_description
1 polymer ?
#
loop_
_entity_poly.entity_id
_entity_poly.type
_entity_poly.pdbx_seq_one_letter_code
_entity_poly.pdbx_strand_id
1 'polypeptide(L)'
;MRLPQFRVVGDNLKDRFDGASRVMVDNAGSLRGSPGGKKNRYNFQLQPYNPEHKPPGKMDLVYLEQSPNFCNKNPRLGIQGTSGRQCNASSIGVDGCDLMCCGRGHSAQEIVVMERCQCT
;
A
#
# COMPACT_ATOMS: atom_id res chain seq x y z
N MET A 1 -4.55 29.40 8.56
CA MET A 1 -3.95 28.37 7.68
C MET A 1 -5.07 27.50 7.12
N ARG A 2 -5.10 27.23 5.81
CA ARG A 2 -6.14 26.42 5.15
C ARG A 2 -5.56 25.04 4.81
N LEU A 3 -6.35 23.99 5.05
CA LEU A 3 -5.94 22.62 4.71
C LEU A 3 -5.95 22.41 3.19
N PRO A 4 -5.06 21.53 2.66
CA PRO A 4 -5.05 21.18 1.25
C PRO A 4 -6.29 20.35 0.87
N GLN A 5 -6.51 20.18 -0.44
CA GLN A 5 -7.51 19.25 -0.93
C GLN A 5 -7.15 17.81 -0.56
N PHE A 6 -8.15 16.99 -0.27
CA PHE A 6 -7.93 15.60 0.17
C PHE A 6 -7.18 14.75 -0.86
N ARG A 7 -7.34 15.03 -2.16
CA ARG A 7 -6.57 14.36 -3.22
C ARG A 7 -5.07 14.51 -3.03
N VAL A 8 -4.61 15.72 -2.69
CA VAL A 8 -3.18 15.98 -2.42
C VAL A 8 -2.70 15.15 -1.24
N VAL A 9 -3.50 15.02 -0.19
CA VAL A 9 -3.17 14.16 0.96
C VAL A 9 -3.09 12.69 0.54
N GLY A 10 -4.03 12.23 -0.29
CA GLY A 10 -4.05 10.88 -0.84
C GLY A 10 -2.81 10.56 -1.68
N ASP A 11 -2.42 11.46 -2.57
CA ASP A 11 -1.23 11.32 -3.42
C ASP A 11 0.04 11.23 -2.55
N ASN A 12 0.18 12.10 -1.55
CA ASN A 12 1.30 12.07 -0.61
C ASN A 12 1.37 10.75 0.20
N LEU A 13 0.22 10.19 0.59
CA LEU A 13 0.18 8.91 1.30
C LEU A 13 0.42 7.73 0.36
N LYS A 14 0.02 7.83 -0.91
CA LYS A 14 0.28 6.81 -1.94
C LYS A 14 1.78 6.69 -2.23
N ASP A 15 2.50 7.82 -2.31
CA ASP A 15 3.96 7.81 -2.46
C ASP A 15 4.64 7.11 -1.27
N ARG A 16 4.15 7.35 -0.05
CA ARG A 16 4.66 6.68 1.16
C ARG A 16 4.28 5.21 1.22
N PHE A 17 3.17 4.82 0.62
CA PHE A 17 2.77 3.43 0.51
C PHE A 17 3.70 2.67 -0.44
N ASP A 18 4.05 3.27 -1.57
CA ASP A 18 5.00 2.67 -2.53
C ASP A 18 6.41 2.57 -1.96
N GLY A 19 6.80 3.50 -1.08
CA GLY A 19 8.07 3.49 -0.34
C GLY A 19 8.02 2.84 1.05
N ALA A 20 6.94 2.11 1.40
CA ALA A 20 6.76 1.61 2.76
C ALA A 20 7.86 0.60 3.15
N SER A 21 8.35 0.69 4.38
CA SER A 21 9.46 -0.14 4.86
C SER A 21 8.97 -1.38 5.61
N ARG A 22 9.49 -2.56 5.23
CA ARG A 22 9.29 -3.78 6.02
C ARG A 22 10.14 -3.73 7.27
N VAL A 23 9.51 -3.92 8.42
CA VAL A 23 10.17 -3.89 9.73
C VAL A 23 9.95 -5.17 10.50
N MET A 24 10.79 -5.38 11.50
CA MET A 24 10.70 -6.45 12.48
C MET A 24 10.58 -5.84 13.87
N VAL A 25 9.84 -6.51 14.75
CA VAL A 25 9.84 -6.17 16.16
C VAL A 25 11.00 -6.90 16.81
N ASP A 26 11.94 -6.14 17.36
CA ASP A 26 12.97 -6.75 18.19
C ASP A 26 12.35 -7.16 19.54
N ASN A 27 12.58 -8.41 19.92
CA ASN A 27 12.27 -8.96 21.24
C ASN A 27 13.41 -8.70 22.24
N ALA A 28 14.20 -7.65 22.02
CA ALA A 28 15.03 -7.03 23.06
C ALA A 28 14.11 -6.46 24.16
N GLY A 29 13.47 -7.38 24.90
CA GLY A 29 12.64 -7.09 26.04
C GLY A 29 13.48 -6.35 27.03
N SER A 30 13.23 -5.04 27.17
CA SER A 30 13.60 -4.21 28.32
C SER A 30 14.87 -4.68 29.04
N LEU A 31 15.98 -4.84 28.32
CA LEU A 31 17.27 -5.17 28.91
C LEU A 31 17.78 -3.88 29.56
N ARG A 32 17.31 -3.63 30.78
CA ARG A 32 17.88 -2.84 31.89
C ARG A 32 16.74 -2.32 32.77
N GLY A 33 16.30 -3.18 33.69
CA GLY A 33 15.71 -2.72 34.93
C GLY A 33 16.75 -1.94 35.73
N SER A 34 16.88 -0.63 35.47
CA SER A 34 17.43 0.30 36.46
C SER A 34 16.29 0.72 37.38
N PRO A 35 16.40 0.49 38.70
CA PRO A 35 15.35 0.85 39.65
C PRO A 35 15.30 2.39 39.75
N GLY A 36 14.27 3.01 39.19
CA GLY A 36 14.00 4.44 39.42
C GLY A 36 13.53 5.27 38.21
N GLY A 37 13.55 4.73 36.98
CA GLY A 37 13.11 5.48 35.80
C GLY A 37 11.72 5.07 35.32
N LYS A 38 10.73 5.96 35.39
CA LYS A 38 9.45 5.81 34.66
C LYS A 38 9.76 5.83 33.14
N LYS A 39 10.10 4.69 32.54
CA LYS A 39 10.36 4.60 31.10
C LYS A 39 9.17 3.99 30.37
N ASN A 40 8.80 4.65 29.26
CA ASN A 40 7.73 4.27 28.34
C ASN A 40 7.76 2.77 28.04
N ARG A 41 6.72 2.08 28.48
CA ARG A 41 6.53 0.61 28.43
C ARG A 41 6.36 0.05 27.00
N TYR A 42 6.57 0.87 25.96
CA TYR A 42 6.25 0.57 24.56
C TYR A 42 7.37 0.97 23.60
N ASN A 43 8.63 1.00 24.03
CA ASN A 43 9.75 1.29 23.13
C ASN A 43 10.15 0.04 22.31
N PHE A 44 9.17 -0.57 21.63
CA PHE A 44 9.45 -1.55 20.59
C PHE A 44 10.17 -0.82 19.47
N GLN A 45 11.48 -1.04 19.38
CA GLN A 45 12.27 -0.40 18.34
C GLN A 45 12.05 -1.18 17.05
N LEU A 46 11.29 -0.59 16.12
CA LEU A 46 11.09 -1.16 14.80
C LEU A 46 12.41 -1.11 14.05
N GLN A 47 12.96 -2.27 13.73
CA GLN A 47 14.18 -2.39 12.95
C GLN A 47 13.83 -2.74 11.50
N PRO A 48 14.53 -2.20 10.50
CA PRO A 48 14.39 -2.64 9.12
C PRO A 48 14.59 -4.15 9.00
N TYR A 49 13.77 -4.81 8.18
CA TYR A 49 13.95 -6.24 7.88
C TYR A 49 15.29 -6.51 7.16
N ASN A 50 15.69 -5.60 6.27
CA ASN A 50 17.01 -5.61 5.63
C ASN A 50 17.91 -4.54 6.28
N PRO A 51 19.05 -4.90 6.90
CA PRO A 51 19.98 -3.95 7.53
C PRO A 51 20.57 -2.90 6.58
N GLU A 52 20.63 -3.17 5.27
CA GLU A 52 21.14 -2.22 4.27
C GLU A 52 20.14 -1.12 3.93
N HIS A 53 18.87 -1.27 4.33
CA HIS A 53 17.86 -0.26 4.09
C HIS A 53 17.90 0.84 5.16
N LYS A 54 17.58 2.06 4.73
CA LYS A 54 17.48 3.19 5.64
C LYS A 54 16.37 2.93 6.69
N PRO A 55 16.62 3.21 7.99
CA PRO A 55 15.58 3.14 9.01
C PRO A 55 14.41 4.09 8.71
N PRO A 56 13.15 3.67 8.96
CA PRO A 56 11.99 4.50 8.71
C PRO A 56 11.92 5.70 9.67
N GLY A 57 11.52 6.85 9.15
CA GLY A 57 11.22 8.05 9.91
C GLY A 57 9.79 8.08 10.45
N LYS A 58 9.46 9.11 11.24
CA LYS A 58 8.12 9.30 11.84
C LYS A 58 6.98 9.48 10.82
N MET A 59 7.34 9.84 9.60
CA MET A 59 6.43 10.14 8.50
C MET A 59 6.28 8.95 7.55
N ASP A 60 7.10 7.91 7.68
CA ASP A 60 7.11 6.80 6.74
C ASP A 60 6.06 5.75 7.14
N LEU A 61 5.51 5.04 6.15
CA LEU A 61 4.66 3.89 6.40
C LEU A 61 5.53 2.64 6.59
N VAL A 62 5.12 1.79 7.52
CA VAL A 62 5.83 0.54 7.85
C VAL A 62 4.87 -0.64 7.85
N TYR A 63 5.38 -1.82 7.53
CA TYR A 63 4.61 -3.06 7.57
C TYR A 63 5.45 -4.23 8.08
N LEU A 64 4.79 -5.25 8.64
CA LEU A 64 5.43 -6.42 9.21
C LEU A 64 5.42 -7.60 8.22
N GLU A 65 4.24 -7.87 7.68
CA GLU A 65 3.94 -9.04 6.86
C GLU A 65 3.76 -8.67 5.39
N GLN A 66 4.20 -9.55 4.51
CA GLN A 66 4.13 -9.32 3.08
C GLN A 66 2.68 -9.46 2.60
N SER A 67 2.26 -8.59 1.69
CA SER A 67 0.91 -8.61 1.13
C SER A 67 0.63 -9.93 0.40
N PRO A 68 -0.59 -10.49 0.52
CA PRO A 68 -0.97 -11.70 -0.20
C PRO A 68 -1.13 -11.42 -1.71
N ASN A 69 -1.28 -12.49 -2.49
CA ASN A 69 -1.64 -12.36 -3.90
C ASN A 69 -3.13 -12.01 -4.05
N PHE A 70 -3.44 -10.93 -4.77
CA PHE A 70 -4.80 -10.42 -4.98
C PHE A 70 -5.46 -10.86 -6.31
N CYS A 71 -4.75 -11.63 -7.15
CA CYS A 71 -5.22 -12.04 -8.47
C CYS A 71 -6.45 -12.96 -8.42
N ASN A 72 -6.44 -13.93 -7.51
CA ASN A 72 -7.49 -14.95 -7.40
C ASN A 72 -8.35 -14.70 -6.17
N LYS A 73 -9.64 -15.02 -6.28
CA LYS A 73 -10.58 -14.87 -5.16
C LYS A 73 -10.16 -15.77 -4.00
N ASN A 74 -10.00 -15.18 -2.81
CA ASN A 74 -9.78 -15.90 -1.57
C ASN A 74 -10.73 -15.36 -0.48
N PRO A 75 -11.90 -16.00 -0.27
CA PRO A 75 -12.89 -15.56 0.70
C PRO A 75 -12.37 -15.54 2.14
N ARG A 76 -11.40 -16.40 2.49
CA ARG A 76 -10.83 -16.46 3.86
C ARG A 76 -10.06 -15.19 4.22
N LEU A 77 -9.45 -14.54 3.22
CA LEU A 77 -8.69 -13.30 3.38
C LEU A 77 -9.48 -12.07 2.89
N GLY A 78 -10.76 -12.21 2.54
CA GLY A 78 -11.58 -11.12 1.99
C GLY A 78 -11.17 -10.65 0.58
N ILE A 79 -10.33 -11.42 -0.12
CA ILE A 79 -9.82 -11.07 -1.46
C ILE A 79 -10.85 -11.47 -2.51
N GLN A 80 -11.34 -10.51 -3.30
CA GLN A 80 -12.35 -10.77 -4.33
C GLN A 80 -11.76 -11.30 -5.66
N GLY A 81 -10.46 -11.12 -5.87
CA GLY A 81 -9.80 -11.40 -7.16
C GLY A 81 -9.88 -10.22 -8.13
N THR A 82 -9.26 -10.34 -9.30
CA THR A 82 -9.24 -9.28 -10.32
C THR A 82 -10.13 -9.54 -11.54
N SER A 83 -10.88 -10.63 -11.56
CA SER A 83 -11.80 -10.95 -12.66
C SER A 83 -12.94 -9.92 -12.75
N GLY A 84 -13.28 -9.51 -13.97
CA GLY A 84 -14.33 -8.51 -14.23
C GLY A 84 -13.92 -7.06 -13.98
N ARG A 85 -12.67 -6.79 -13.59
CA ARG A 85 -12.16 -5.42 -13.44
C ARG A 85 -11.80 -4.84 -14.81
N GLN A 86 -12.11 -3.56 -15.01
CA GLN A 86 -11.61 -2.81 -16.16
C GLN A 86 -10.10 -2.61 -16.04
N CYS A 87 -9.41 -2.69 -17.16
CA CYS A 87 -7.98 -2.47 -17.28
C CYS A 87 -7.67 -1.60 -18.50
N ASN A 88 -6.48 -1.01 -18.52
CA ASN A 88 -6.00 -0.19 -19.62
C ASN A 88 -5.03 -1.00 -20.48
N ALA A 89 -5.39 -1.28 -21.73
CA ALA A 89 -4.56 -2.09 -22.64
C ALA A 89 -3.25 -1.37 -23.06
N SER A 90 -3.20 -0.04 -22.97
CA SER A 90 -2.02 0.75 -23.34
C SER A 90 -1.08 1.03 -22.15
N SER A 91 -1.50 0.73 -20.92
CA SER A 91 -0.66 0.94 -19.73
C SER A 91 0.22 -0.27 -19.45
N ILE A 92 1.48 0.00 -19.11
CA ILE A 92 2.42 -1.01 -18.59
C ILE A 92 2.39 -1.09 -17.04
N GLY A 93 1.64 -0.20 -16.41
CA GLY A 93 1.55 -0.07 -14.96
C GLY A 93 0.56 -1.04 -14.32
N VAL A 94 0.30 -0.84 -13.03
CA VAL A 94 -0.63 -1.67 -12.25
C VAL A 94 -2.08 -1.60 -12.71
N ASP A 95 -2.46 -0.60 -13.53
CA ASP A 95 -3.74 -0.48 -14.23
C ASP A 95 -3.74 -1.17 -15.60
N GLY A 96 -2.55 -1.55 -16.08
CA GLY A 96 -2.31 -2.28 -17.31
C GLY A 96 -2.98 -3.65 -17.31
N CYS A 97 -3.52 -4.08 -18.44
CA CYS A 97 -4.21 -5.37 -18.52
C CYS A 97 -3.31 -6.56 -18.20
N ASP A 98 -2.02 -6.50 -18.51
CA ASP A 98 -1.07 -7.59 -18.18
C ASP A 98 -0.93 -7.80 -16.67
N LEU A 99 -0.85 -6.71 -15.90
CA LEU A 99 -0.73 -6.75 -14.44
C LEU A 99 -2.09 -6.91 -13.75
N MET A 100 -3.12 -6.16 -14.14
CA MET A 100 -4.48 -6.25 -13.57
C MET A 100 -5.10 -7.63 -13.77
N CYS A 101 -4.95 -8.21 -14.96
CA CYS A 101 -5.50 -9.52 -15.29
C CYS A 101 -4.52 -10.66 -14.94
N CYS A 102 -3.36 -10.34 -14.37
CA CYS A 102 -2.34 -11.30 -13.94
C CYS A 102 -1.93 -12.28 -15.05
N GLY A 103 -1.76 -11.77 -16.28
CA GLY A 103 -1.37 -12.57 -17.45
C GLY A 103 -2.45 -13.51 -18.02
N ARG A 104 -3.68 -13.48 -17.49
CA ARG A 104 -4.78 -14.36 -17.96
C ARG A 104 -5.46 -13.89 -19.25
N GLY A 105 -4.98 -12.81 -19.86
CA GLY A 105 -5.62 -12.13 -20.98
C GLY A 105 -6.77 -11.21 -20.55
N HIS A 106 -7.31 -10.46 -21.51
CA HIS A 106 -8.42 -9.53 -21.33
C HIS A 106 -9.31 -9.51 -22.57
N SER A 107 -10.56 -9.10 -22.40
CA SER A 107 -11.51 -8.91 -23.50
C SER A 107 -11.74 -7.42 -23.70
N ALA A 108 -11.61 -6.96 -24.94
CA ALA A 108 -11.96 -5.59 -25.31
C ALA A 108 -13.46 -5.51 -25.63
N GLN A 109 -14.12 -4.48 -25.10
CA GLN A 109 -15.52 -4.18 -25.39
C GLN A 109 -15.64 -2.72 -25.77
N GLU A 110 -16.24 -2.45 -26.92
CA GLU A 110 -16.62 -1.09 -27.32
C GLU A 110 -18.01 -0.77 -26.76
N ILE A 111 -18.12 0.35 -26.05
CA ILE A 111 -19.38 0.84 -25.48
C ILE A 111 -19.64 2.26 -25.98
N VAL A 112 -20.86 2.51 -26.46
CA VAL A 112 -21.30 3.86 -26.81
C VAL A 112 -21.71 4.59 -25.53
N VAL A 113 -21.01 5.67 -25.19
CA VAL A 113 -21.30 6.49 -24.01
C VAL A 113 -21.97 7.79 -24.45
N MET A 114 -23.13 8.10 -23.86
CA MET A 114 -23.75 9.41 -24.04
C MET A 114 -23.21 10.38 -22.99
N GLU A 115 -22.58 11.46 -23.44
CA GLU A 115 -22.08 12.53 -22.59
C GLU A 115 -22.67 13.88 -22.97
N ARG A 116 -22.61 14.85 -22.06
CA ARG A 116 -23.05 16.21 -22.33
C ARG A 116 -21.99 16.89 -23.19
N CYS A 117 -22.36 17.27 -24.41
CA CYS A 117 -21.51 18.04 -25.31
C CYS A 117 -22.16 19.40 -25.61
N GLN A 118 -21.35 20.36 -26.09
CA GLN A 118 -21.82 21.70 -26.50
C GLN A 118 -22.58 22.48 -25.40
N CYS A 119 -22.14 22.39 -24.14
CA CYS A 119 -22.68 23.20 -23.05
C CYS A 119 -22.37 24.69 -23.29
N THR A 120 -23.40 25.54 -23.22
CA THR A 120 -23.29 27.01 -23.21
C THR A 120 -23.53 27.56 -21.81
#